data_AF-A0AAV5XY96-F1
#
_entry.id   AF-A0AAV5XY96-F1
#
_cell.length_a   1.000
_cell.length_b   1.000
_cell.length_c   1.000
_cell.angle_alpha   90.00
_cell.angle_beta   90.00
_cell.angle_gamma   90.00
#
_symmetry.space_group_name_H-M   'P 1'
#
loop_
_entity.id
_entity.type
_entity.pdbx_description
1 polymer ?
#
loop_
_entity_poly.entity_id
_entity_poly.type
_entity_poly.pdbx_seq_one_letter_code
_entity_poly.pdbx_strand_id
1 'polypeptide(L)'
;MRIPLLALAALMALQAPAGAAGDRPAAQVQPRVGHHVRRASEIADHFDAVLRNGCPRFTSPAGWQAYVDGEVDRLVLLLAHVEQAWVEAKTTGDDGVRRAAKAPRRRLGETRSLVDKLSACARDNGARLEVGPLWRRVEREVPVRQAEIALPR
;
A
#
# COMPACT_ATOMS: atom_id res chain seq x y z
N MET A 1 -50.30 -6.45 -35.99
CA MET A 1 -50.42 -5.65 -34.75
C MET A 1 -51.13 -6.48 -33.68
N ARG A 2 -50.40 -6.87 -32.63
CA ARG A 2 -50.83 -6.87 -31.21
C ARG A 2 -49.74 -7.58 -30.39
N ILE A 3 -49.30 -6.86 -29.36
CA ILE A 3 -48.06 -6.99 -28.59
C ILE A 3 -48.16 -8.20 -27.64
N PRO A 4 -47.17 -9.11 -27.59
CA PRO A 4 -47.03 -9.98 -26.43
C PRO A 4 -46.13 -9.31 -25.38
N LEU A 5 -46.73 -9.28 -24.20
CA LEU A 5 -46.21 -9.06 -22.86
C LEU A 5 -44.80 -9.61 -22.56
N LEU A 6 -44.23 -9.03 -21.50
CA LEU A 6 -43.10 -9.50 -20.66
C LEU A 6 -41.70 -9.04 -21.08
N ALA A 7 -41.52 -7.71 -21.15
CA ALA A 7 -40.26 -7.09 -20.77
C ALA A 7 -40.11 -7.22 -19.23
N LEU A 8 -39.72 -8.41 -18.77
CA LEU A 8 -39.42 -8.65 -17.36
C LEU A 8 -38.13 -7.89 -17.02
N ALA A 9 -38.27 -6.99 -16.06
CA ALA A 9 -37.22 -6.14 -15.55
C ALA A 9 -36.01 -6.96 -15.07
N ALA A 10 -34.92 -6.92 -15.84
CA ALA A 10 -33.61 -7.40 -15.42
C ALA A 10 -32.67 -6.19 -15.24
N LEU A 11 -33.08 -5.23 -14.40
CA LEU A 11 -32.15 -4.30 -13.76
C LEU A 11 -31.83 -4.85 -12.37
N MET A 12 -31.04 -5.93 -12.36
CA MET A 12 -30.22 -6.28 -11.20
C MET A 12 -29.14 -5.21 -11.10
N ALA A 13 -29.51 -4.08 -10.50
CA ALA A 13 -28.53 -3.16 -9.94
C ALA A 13 -27.69 -3.98 -8.97
N LEU A 14 -26.43 -4.26 -9.33
CA LEU A 14 -25.39 -4.52 -8.35
C LEU A 14 -25.29 -3.27 -7.48
N GLN A 15 -26.16 -3.17 -6.48
CA GLN A 15 -25.91 -2.31 -5.34
C GLN A 15 -24.75 -2.98 -4.60
N ALA A 16 -23.53 -2.60 -4.97
CA ALA A 16 -22.45 -2.62 -3.99
C ALA A 16 -23.01 -1.93 -2.74
N PRO A 17 -22.90 -2.51 -1.53
CA PRO A 17 -23.39 -1.83 -0.34
C PRO A 17 -22.69 -0.49 -0.31
N ALA A 18 -23.47 0.59 -0.45
CA ALA A 18 -23.03 1.93 -0.14
C ALA A 18 -22.75 1.90 1.37
N GLY A 19 -21.54 1.50 1.74
CA GLY A 19 -21.03 1.68 3.09
C GLY A 19 -21.07 3.18 3.31
N ALA A 20 -22.08 3.65 4.02
CA ALA A 20 -22.33 5.06 4.20
C ALA A 20 -21.08 5.69 4.82
N ALA A 21 -20.40 6.50 4.01
CA ALA A 21 -19.14 7.10 4.39
C ALA A 21 -19.42 8.07 5.54
N GLY A 22 -18.98 7.73 6.75
CA GLY A 22 -19.20 8.59 7.92
C GLY A 22 -19.94 7.90 9.07
N ASP A 23 -20.65 6.82 8.82
CA ASP A 23 -21.68 6.34 9.76
C ASP A 23 -21.14 5.33 10.78
N ARG A 24 -19.94 4.78 10.56
CA ARG A 24 -19.38 3.81 11.52
C ARG A 24 -18.83 4.52 12.76
N PRO A 25 -19.17 4.06 13.98
CA PRO A 25 -18.57 4.58 15.20
C PRO A 25 -17.04 4.46 15.18
N ALA A 26 -16.34 5.48 15.68
CA ALA A 26 -14.88 5.52 15.73
C ALA A 26 -14.28 4.26 16.37
N ALA A 27 -14.89 3.78 17.46
CA ALA A 27 -14.46 2.59 18.19
C ALA A 27 -14.43 1.31 17.32
N GLN A 28 -15.27 1.21 16.28
CA GLN A 28 -15.26 0.06 15.37
C GLN A 28 -14.19 0.18 14.27
N VAL A 29 -13.82 1.40 13.89
CA VAL A 29 -12.89 1.68 12.79
C VAL A 29 -11.45 1.80 13.29
N GLN A 30 -11.26 2.34 14.49
CA GLN A 30 -9.96 2.62 15.08
C GLN A 30 -9.03 1.40 15.16
N PRO A 31 -9.47 0.17 15.51
CA PRO A 31 -8.60 -1.00 15.53
C PRO A 31 -8.02 -1.35 14.15
N ARG A 32 -8.84 -1.24 13.10
CA ARG A 32 -8.44 -1.50 11.70
C ARG A 32 -7.46 -0.45 11.19
N VAL A 33 -7.79 0.84 11.36
CA VAL A 33 -6.88 1.95 11.02
C VAL A 33 -5.57 1.83 11.80
N GLY A 34 -5.65 1.55 13.10
CA GLY A 34 -4.48 1.37 13.96
C GLY A 34 -3.58 0.23 13.50
N HIS A 35 -4.15 -0.89 13.04
CA HIS A 35 -3.37 -1.98 12.44
C HIS A 35 -2.54 -1.50 11.24
N HIS A 36 -3.17 -0.84 10.26
CA HIS A 36 -2.45 -0.38 9.08
C HIS A 36 -1.39 0.69 9.41
N VAL A 37 -1.69 1.61 10.32
CA VAL A 37 -0.75 2.65 10.75
C VAL A 37 0.48 2.03 11.42
N ARG A 38 0.29 1.03 12.31
CA ARG A 38 1.42 0.32 12.95
C ARG A 38 2.27 -0.41 11.91
N ARG A 39 1.66 -1.19 11.02
CA ARG A 39 2.38 -1.92 9.97
C ARG A 39 3.13 -1.00 9.01
N ALA A 40 2.52 0.12 8.61
CA ALA A 40 3.19 1.12 7.80
C ALA A 40 4.39 1.75 8.54
N SER A 41 4.27 1.98 9.85
CA SER A 41 5.36 2.54 10.65
C SER A 41 6.53 1.56 10.79
N GLU A 42 6.25 0.28 11.07
CA GLU A 42 7.27 -0.76 11.15
C GLU A 42 8.07 -0.91 9.84
N ILE A 43 7.41 -0.81 8.69
CA ILE A 43 8.08 -0.84 7.38
C ILE A 43 8.89 0.44 7.14
N ALA A 44 8.36 1.61 7.53
CA ALA A 44 9.09 2.87 7.42
C ALA A 44 10.36 2.86 8.29
N ASP A 45 10.30 2.32 9.50
CA ASP A 45 11.45 2.16 10.40
C ASP A 45 12.52 1.23 9.83
N HIS A 46 12.10 0.18 9.07
CA HIS A 46 13.02 -0.64 8.29
C HIS A 46 13.74 0.17 7.21
N PHE A 47 13.02 0.99 6.44
CA PHE A 47 13.64 1.83 5.41
C PHE A 47 14.56 2.91 5.96
N ASP A 48 14.23 3.47 7.12
CA ASP A 48 15.13 4.33 7.87
C ASP A 48 16.48 3.65 8.18
N ALA A 49 16.44 2.37 8.57
CA ALA A 49 17.66 1.60 8.79
C ALA A 49 18.44 1.37 7.48
N VAL A 50 17.76 1.03 6.38
CA VAL A 50 18.37 0.88 5.05
C VAL A 50 19.06 2.17 4.59
N LEU A 51 18.41 3.33 4.82
CA LEU A 51 18.94 4.63 4.45
C LEU A 51 20.21 4.98 5.24
N ARG A 52 20.25 4.67 6.55
CA ARG A 52 21.39 4.96 7.43
C ARG A 52 22.57 4.00 7.25
N ASN A 53 22.31 2.76 6.88
CA ASN A 53 23.34 1.73 6.79
C ASN A 53 24.17 1.84 5.50
N GLY A 54 25.36 1.25 5.52
CA GLY A 54 26.19 1.08 4.31
C GLY A 54 25.52 0.15 3.29
N CYS A 55 26.00 0.19 2.03
CA CYS A 55 25.47 -0.70 1.00
C CYS A 55 25.77 -2.16 1.33
N PRO A 56 24.76 -3.04 1.34
CA PRO A 56 25.00 -4.47 1.49
C PRO A 56 25.81 -4.97 0.29
N ARG A 57 26.74 -5.89 0.55
CA ARG A 57 27.57 -6.52 -0.49
C ARG A 57 27.13 -7.94 -0.72
N PHE A 58 27.02 -8.32 -1.98
CA PHE A 58 26.64 -9.65 -2.41
C PHE A 58 27.74 -10.27 -3.27
N THR A 59 27.88 -11.59 -3.20
CA THR A 59 28.86 -12.35 -4.00
C THR A 59 28.38 -12.60 -5.43
N SER A 60 27.14 -12.25 -5.74
CA SER A 60 26.55 -12.41 -7.08
C SER A 60 25.50 -11.34 -7.38
N PRO A 61 25.29 -11.00 -8.67
CA PRO A 61 24.21 -10.12 -9.09
C PRO A 61 22.82 -10.64 -8.69
N ALA A 62 22.63 -11.97 -8.66
CA ALA A 62 21.37 -12.59 -8.25
C ALA A 62 21.05 -12.33 -6.76
N GLY A 63 22.06 -12.36 -5.89
CA GLY A 63 21.91 -12.01 -4.47
C GLY A 63 21.48 -10.56 -4.28
N TRP A 64 22.08 -9.63 -5.03
CA TRP A 64 21.68 -8.23 -5.05
C TRP A 64 20.23 -8.06 -5.54
N GLN A 65 19.86 -8.75 -6.63
CA GLN A 65 18.52 -8.66 -7.19
C GLN A 65 17.45 -9.17 -6.21
N ALA A 66 17.68 -10.30 -5.55
CA ALA A 66 16.77 -10.83 -4.54
C ALA A 66 16.60 -9.88 -3.34
N TYR A 67 17.67 -9.20 -2.93
CA TYR A 67 17.59 -8.16 -1.89
C TYR A 67 16.70 -7.00 -2.36
N VAL A 68 16.95 -6.45 -3.54
CA VAL A 68 16.15 -5.36 -4.11
C VAL A 68 14.69 -5.75 -4.25
N ASP A 69 14.39 -6.96 -4.74
CA ASP A 69 13.03 -7.45 -4.87
C ASP A 69 12.31 -7.48 -3.51
N GLY A 70 13.00 -7.91 -2.45
CA GLY A 70 12.49 -7.87 -1.09
C GLY A 70 12.26 -6.45 -0.55
N GLU A 71 13.10 -5.48 -0.91
CA GLU A 71 12.88 -4.07 -0.53
C GLU A 71 11.71 -3.44 -1.31
N VAL A 72 11.55 -3.80 -2.59
CA VAL A 72 10.40 -3.39 -3.41
C VAL A 72 9.11 -3.99 -2.89
N ASP A 73 9.09 -5.26 -2.51
CA ASP A 73 7.91 -5.91 -1.90
C ASP A 73 7.49 -5.21 -0.59
N ARG A 74 8.47 -4.81 0.24
CA ARG A 74 8.19 -4.01 1.44
C ARG A 74 7.62 -2.65 1.08
N LEU A 75 8.09 -2.01 0.02
CA LEU A 75 7.59 -0.72 -0.42
C LEU A 75 6.14 -0.82 -0.90
N VAL A 76 5.82 -1.86 -1.66
CA VAL A 76 4.44 -2.18 -2.05
C VAL A 76 3.55 -2.34 -0.82
N LEU A 77 4.00 -3.11 0.17
CA LEU A 77 3.25 -3.31 1.42
C LEU A 77 3.06 -2.01 2.21
N LEU A 78 4.07 -1.15 2.28
CA LEU A 78 3.96 0.15 2.91
C LEU A 78 2.83 0.95 2.28
N LEU A 79 2.85 1.11 0.95
CA LEU A 79 1.84 1.86 0.22
C LEU A 79 0.44 1.25 0.37
N ALA A 80 0.33 -0.08 0.27
CA ALA A 80 -0.92 -0.80 0.48
C ALA A 80 -1.52 -0.53 1.87
N HIS A 81 -0.71 -0.57 2.94
CA HIS A 81 -1.19 -0.24 4.28
C HIS A 81 -1.60 1.24 4.40
N VAL A 82 -0.83 2.18 3.82
CA VAL A 82 -1.18 3.61 3.86
C VAL A 82 -2.50 3.90 3.13
N GLU A 83 -2.71 3.28 1.98
CA GLU A 83 -3.94 3.42 1.21
C GLU A 83 -5.12 2.77 1.94
N GLN A 84 -4.93 1.56 2.46
CA GLN A 84 -5.99 0.87 3.20
C GLN A 84 -6.37 1.59 4.48
N ALA A 85 -5.41 2.15 5.23
CA ALA A 85 -5.71 2.98 6.40
C ALA A 85 -6.69 4.12 6.06
N TRP A 86 -6.52 4.75 4.89
CA TRP A 86 -7.42 5.80 4.42
C TRP A 86 -8.78 5.28 3.96
N VAL A 87 -8.82 4.13 3.27
CA VAL A 87 -10.08 3.47 2.90
C VAL A 87 -10.93 3.19 4.14
N GLU A 88 -10.32 2.59 5.17
CA GLU A 88 -10.98 2.31 6.45
C GLU A 88 -11.46 3.59 7.14
N ALA A 89 -10.59 4.59 7.27
CA ALA A 89 -10.92 5.84 7.97
C ALA A 89 -12.04 6.65 7.32
N LYS A 90 -12.26 6.52 6.01
CA LYS A 90 -13.39 7.16 5.32
C LYS A 90 -14.75 6.62 5.75
N THR A 91 -14.79 5.43 6.37
CA THR A 91 -16.05 4.82 6.84
C THR A 91 -16.59 5.46 8.13
N THR A 92 -15.81 6.31 8.80
CA THR A 92 -16.22 7.09 9.97
C THR A 92 -16.14 8.60 9.71
N GLY A 93 -16.95 9.37 10.42
CA GLY A 93 -16.91 10.83 10.47
C GLY A 93 -15.87 11.40 11.45
N ASP A 94 -15.18 10.54 12.21
CA ASP A 94 -14.22 10.97 13.23
C ASP A 94 -12.92 11.52 12.63
N ASP A 95 -12.65 12.80 12.88
CA ASP A 95 -11.45 13.49 12.38
C ASP A 95 -10.15 12.99 13.02
N GLY A 96 -10.20 12.48 14.25
CA GLY A 96 -9.05 11.88 14.93
C GLY A 96 -8.59 10.62 14.20
N VAL A 97 -9.52 9.73 13.88
CA VAL A 97 -9.26 8.50 13.09
C VAL A 97 -8.73 8.84 11.70
N ARG A 98 -9.34 9.83 11.02
CA ARG A 98 -8.88 10.30 9.70
C ARG A 98 -7.49 10.92 9.73
N ARG A 99 -7.17 11.68 10.77
CA ARG A 99 -5.84 12.27 10.97
C ARG A 99 -4.79 11.18 11.22
N ALA A 100 -5.11 10.19 12.05
CA ALA A 100 -4.23 9.05 12.31
C ALA A 100 -3.92 8.26 11.02
N ALA A 101 -4.94 7.98 10.20
CA ALA A 101 -4.77 7.28 8.92
C ALA A 101 -3.88 8.02 7.92
N LYS A 102 -3.87 9.37 7.95
CA LYS A 102 -3.01 10.19 7.08
C LYS A 102 -1.57 10.28 7.57
N ALA A 103 -1.30 10.05 8.86
CA ALA A 103 0.01 10.29 9.46
C ALA A 103 1.17 9.57 8.73
N PRO A 104 1.04 8.30 8.31
CA PRO A 104 2.12 7.60 7.59
C PRO A 104 2.51 8.22 6.24
N ARG A 105 1.61 8.98 5.57
CA ARG A 105 1.90 9.58 4.25
C ARG A 105 3.09 10.52 4.27
N ARG A 106 3.38 11.14 5.41
CA ARG A 106 4.55 12.01 5.58
C ARG A 106 5.87 11.25 5.37
N ARG A 107 5.89 9.95 5.69
CA ARG A 107 7.05 9.07 5.51
C ARG A 107 7.24 8.61 4.06
N LEU A 108 6.18 8.67 3.23
CA LEU A 108 6.29 8.34 1.81
C LEU A 108 7.17 9.34 1.03
N GLY A 109 7.40 10.54 1.55
CA GLY A 109 8.36 11.48 0.98
C GLY A 109 9.79 10.93 0.94
N GLU A 110 10.13 9.98 1.81
CA GLU A 110 11.44 9.35 1.92
C GLU A 110 11.65 8.24 0.87
N THR A 111 10.60 7.81 0.18
CA THR A 111 10.68 6.73 -0.82
C THR A 111 11.62 7.06 -1.97
N ARG A 112 11.70 8.34 -2.36
CA ARG A 112 12.67 8.78 -3.37
C ARG A 112 14.10 8.53 -2.89
N SER A 113 14.41 8.90 -1.66
CA SER A 113 15.71 8.66 -1.04
C SER A 113 16.05 7.18 -0.98
N LEU A 114 15.07 6.31 -0.74
CA LEU A 114 15.26 4.86 -0.77
C LEU A 114 15.66 4.38 -2.18
N VAL A 115 14.94 4.81 -3.21
CA VAL A 115 15.26 4.41 -4.61
C VAL A 115 16.62 4.94 -5.04
N ASP A 116 16.97 6.16 -4.65
CA ASP A 116 18.30 6.75 -4.92
C ASP A 116 19.41 5.93 -4.21
N LYS A 117 19.18 5.55 -2.95
CA LYS A 117 20.09 4.70 -2.17
C LYS A 117 20.28 3.33 -2.82
N LEU A 118 19.19 2.66 -3.20
CA LEU A 118 19.24 1.35 -3.87
C LEU A 118 19.95 1.44 -5.23
N SER A 119 19.71 2.51 -5.98
CA SER A 119 20.39 2.76 -7.25
C SER A 119 21.90 2.97 -7.06
N ALA A 120 22.30 3.67 -6.00
CA ALA A 120 23.71 3.84 -5.67
C ALA A 120 24.36 2.50 -5.29
N CYS A 121 23.73 1.73 -4.39
CA CYS A 121 24.22 0.43 -3.95
C CYS A 121 24.25 -0.63 -5.06
N ALA A 122 23.38 -0.53 -6.07
CA ALA A 122 23.41 -1.41 -7.24
C ALA A 122 24.76 -1.30 -7.96
N ARG A 123 25.26 -0.07 -8.17
CA ARG A 123 26.54 0.17 -8.85
C ARG A 123 27.70 -0.46 -8.10
N ASP A 124 27.71 -0.36 -6.77
CA ASP A 124 28.73 -0.98 -5.92
C ASP A 124 28.71 -2.51 -5.96
N ASN A 125 27.56 -3.10 -6.32
CA ASN A 125 27.38 -4.54 -6.53
C ASN A 125 27.51 -4.95 -8.00
N GLY A 126 28.01 -4.08 -8.89
CA GLY A 126 28.17 -4.38 -10.31
C GLY A 126 26.85 -4.55 -11.08
N ALA A 127 25.76 -3.99 -10.54
CA ALA A 127 24.42 -4.07 -11.09
C ALA A 127 23.87 -2.66 -11.43
N ARG A 128 22.70 -2.62 -12.04
CA ARG A 128 21.93 -1.39 -12.28
C ARG A 128 20.50 -1.59 -11.79
N LEU A 129 19.95 -0.55 -11.16
CA LEU A 129 18.54 -0.50 -10.81
C LEU A 129 17.76 0.25 -11.90
N GLU A 130 16.77 -0.42 -12.49
CA GLU A 130 15.88 0.19 -13.47
C GLU A 130 14.68 0.83 -12.77
N VAL A 131 14.77 2.14 -12.53
CA VAL A 131 13.79 2.90 -11.73
C VAL A 131 12.39 2.92 -12.36
N GLY A 132 12.28 3.05 -13.69
CA GLY A 132 11.00 3.06 -14.38
C GLY A 132 10.21 1.74 -14.22
N PRO A 133 10.82 0.58 -14.55
CA PRO A 133 10.23 -0.73 -14.27
C PRO A 133 9.89 -0.97 -12.79
N LEU A 134 10.72 -0.50 -11.86
CA LEU A 134 10.44 -0.59 -10.42
C LEU A 134 9.11 0.11 -10.08
N TRP A 135 8.91 1.35 -10.52
CA TRP A 135 7.68 2.07 -10.21
C TRP A 135 6.45 1.45 -10.87
N ARG A 136 6.55 0.97 -12.11
CA ARG A 136 5.46 0.23 -12.76
C ARG A 136 5.09 -1.05 -12.01
N ARG A 137 6.08 -1.73 -11.40
CA ARG A 137 5.82 -2.87 -10.52
C ARG A 137 5.05 -2.43 -9.29
N VAL A 138 5.51 -1.37 -8.62
CA VAL A 138 4.86 -0.83 -7.43
C VAL A 138 3.39 -0.47 -7.72
N GLU A 139 3.15 0.31 -8.77
CA GLU A 139 1.80 0.74 -9.17
C GLU A 139 0.86 -0.44 -9.44
N ARG A 140 1.37 -1.50 -10.07
CA ARG A 140 0.60 -2.71 -10.38
C ARG A 140 0.29 -3.54 -9.13
N GLU A 141 1.24 -3.65 -8.22
CA GLU A 141 1.16 -4.61 -7.10
C GLU A 141 0.49 -4.05 -5.84
N VAL A 142 0.51 -2.72 -5.64
CA VAL A 142 -0.16 -2.07 -4.50
C VAL A 142 -1.64 -2.47 -4.38
N PRO A 143 -2.49 -2.36 -5.42
CA PRO A 143 -3.91 -2.72 -5.28
C PRO A 143 -4.12 -4.22 -5.01
N VAL A 144 -3.25 -5.09 -5.56
CA VAL A 144 -3.31 -6.53 -5.31
C VAL A 144 -3.00 -6.81 -3.84
N ARG A 145 -1.89 -6.27 -3.33
CA ARG A 145 -1.51 -6.45 -1.92
C ARG A 145 -2.52 -5.83 -0.97
N GLN A 146 -3.10 -4.69 -1.33
CA GLN A 146 -4.16 -4.07 -0.54
C GLN A 146 -5.35 -5.02 -0.33
N ALA A 147 -5.77 -5.73 -1.37
CA ALA A 147 -6.88 -6.68 -1.31
C ALA A 147 -6.55 -7.95 -0.47
N GLU A 148 -5.27 -8.29 -0.32
CA GLU A 148 -4.80 -9.46 0.42
C GLU A 148 -4.59 -9.19 1.92
N ILE A 149 -4.59 -7.92 2.36
CA ILE A 149 -4.34 -7.59 3.77
C ILE A 149 -5.45 -8.16 4.65
N ALA A 150 -5.08 -9.12 5.50
CA ALA A 150 -5.96 -9.62 6.55
C ALA A 150 -6.23 -8.54 7.61
N LEU A 151 -7.50 -8.26 7.85
CA LEU A 151 -7.93 -7.26 8.82
C LEU A 151 -8.10 -7.88 10.21
N PRO A 152 -7.79 -7.15 11.29
CA PRO A 152 -8.17 -7.57 12.63
C PRO A 152 -9.69 -7.71 12.73
N ARG A 153 -10.15 -8.79 13.37
CA ARG A 153 -11.56 -9.04 13.68
C ARG A 153 -12.05 -8.12 14.79
#